data_AF-A0AA97JXK3-F1
#
_entry.id   AF-A0AA97JXK3-F1
#
_cell.length_a   1.000
_cell.length_b   1.000
_cell.length_c   1.000
_cell.angle_alpha   90.00
_cell.angle_beta   90.00
_cell.angle_gamma   90.00
#
_symmetry.space_group_name_H-M   'P 1'
#
loop_
_entity.id
_entity.type
_entity.pdbx_description
1 polymer ?
#
loop_
_entity_poly.entity_id
_entity_poly.type
_entity_poly.pdbx_seq_one_letter_code
_entity_poly.pdbx_strand_id
1 'polypeptide(L)'
;MVNFHIREYRAEDYETVRDLFATGMSEYVPTLCVHMLKQPWVILVLACTFCLLLTSSKSLLLPILAITLLVAMGRQLLGYVWSMYIDHCLQADLLDIQATYMGGKGSCFWVAEVDECVVATVGARPSEEHPEELMLKRMSVRKDYRGLGIAKALCKTVISFAREHSYQSVVLNTLMVQHEARTMYSNVGFRVYRHYVLPTIYGRLANCTVSKYRYDIPSVG
;
A
#
# COMPACT_ATOMS: atom_id res chain seq x y z
N MET A 1 -5.82 18.37 -20.08
CA MET A 1 -4.67 17.79 -19.34
C MET A 1 -4.66 18.50 -18.00
N VAL A 2 -4.83 17.78 -16.89
CA VAL A 2 -4.82 18.43 -15.56
C VAL A 2 -3.41 18.94 -15.32
N ASN A 3 -3.26 20.24 -15.06
CA ASN A 3 -1.97 20.85 -14.79
C ASN A 3 -1.63 20.58 -13.31
N PHE A 4 -0.62 19.74 -13.07
CA PHE A 4 -0.15 19.43 -11.72
C PHE A 4 1.30 19.84 -11.58
N HIS A 5 1.68 20.25 -10.38
CA HIS A 5 3.05 20.62 -10.03
C HIS A 5 3.58 19.65 -8.98
N ILE A 6 4.81 19.17 -9.14
CA ILE A 6 5.48 18.35 -8.13
C ILE A 6 6.49 19.24 -7.40
N ARG A 7 6.39 19.25 -6.07
CA ARG A 7 7.32 19.96 -5.19
C ARG A 7 7.71 19.11 -4.00
N GLU A 8 8.74 19.55 -3.29
CA GLU A 8 9.10 18.95 -2.00
C GLU A 8 8.02 19.25 -0.95
N TYR A 9 7.91 18.34 0.01
CA TYR A 9 7.04 18.44 1.17
C TYR A 9 7.32 19.69 2.00
N ARG A 10 6.26 20.30 2.54
CA ARG A 10 6.32 21.40 3.49
C ARG A 10 5.55 21.01 4.76
N ALA A 11 5.90 21.63 5.89
CA ALA A 11 5.25 21.35 7.17
C ALA A 11 3.73 21.60 7.16
N GLU A 12 3.24 22.50 6.30
CA GLU A 12 1.81 22.76 6.09
C GLU A 12 1.05 21.58 5.48
N ASP A 13 1.74 20.66 4.78
CA ASP A 13 1.13 19.50 4.13
C ASP A 13 0.87 18.33 5.09
N TYR A 14 1.35 18.42 6.34
CA TYR A 14 1.44 17.30 7.28
C TYR A 14 0.12 16.51 7.41
N GLU A 15 -0.97 17.20 7.72
CA GLU A 15 -2.29 16.57 7.89
C GLU A 15 -2.81 15.99 6.56
N THR A 16 -2.68 16.74 5.47
CA THR A 16 -3.16 16.32 4.14
C THR A 16 -2.43 15.07 3.65
N VAL A 17 -1.11 14.99 3.86
CA VAL A 17 -0.30 13.82 3.49
C VAL A 17 -0.72 12.58 4.28
N ARG A 18 -0.92 12.73 5.59
CA ARG A 18 -1.33 11.64 6.49
C ARG A 18 -2.73 11.14 6.15
N ASP A 19 -3.67 12.05 5.91
CA ASP A 19 -5.03 11.71 5.50
C ASP A 19 -5.05 11.04 4.12
N LEU A 20 -4.31 11.58 3.15
CA LEU A 20 -4.22 10.99 1.81
C LEU A 20 -3.65 9.55 1.85
N PHE A 21 -2.66 9.31 2.71
CA PHE A 21 -2.12 7.97 2.91
C PHE A 21 -3.14 7.03 3.59
N ALA A 22 -3.77 7.49 4.68
CA ALA A 22 -4.75 6.70 5.44
C ALA A 22 -5.97 6.34 4.58
N THR A 23 -6.55 7.33 3.90
CA THR A 23 -7.67 7.17 2.98
C THR A 23 -7.29 6.23 1.84
N GLY A 24 -6.15 6.47 1.17
CA GLY A 24 -5.68 5.61 0.08
C GLY A 24 -5.45 4.15 0.50
N MET A 25 -4.95 3.90 1.71
CA MET A 25 -4.79 2.55 2.21
C MET A 25 -6.12 1.90 2.61
N SER A 26 -7.08 2.66 3.16
CA SER A 26 -8.39 2.13 3.57
C SER A 26 -9.24 1.62 2.40
N GLU A 27 -9.04 2.16 1.19
CA GLU A 27 -9.74 1.72 -0.03
C GLU A 27 -9.51 0.24 -0.38
N TYR A 28 -8.41 -0.36 0.09
CA TYR A 28 -8.10 -1.77 -0.19
C TYR A 28 -8.80 -2.76 0.75
N VAL A 29 -9.42 -2.30 1.85
CA VAL A 29 -10.08 -3.16 2.84
C VAL A 29 -11.15 -4.08 2.20
N PRO A 30 -12.07 -3.58 1.35
CA PRO A 30 -13.08 -4.44 0.73
C PRO A 30 -12.45 -5.53 -0.16
N THR A 31 -11.42 -5.19 -0.93
CA THR A 31 -10.70 -6.14 -1.79
C THR A 31 -10.01 -7.23 -0.96
N LEU A 32 -9.43 -6.85 0.19
CA LEU A 32 -8.84 -7.79 1.13
C LEU A 32 -9.90 -8.69 1.78
N CYS A 33 -11.08 -8.16 2.13
CA CYS A 33 -12.20 -8.96 2.64
C CYS A 33 -12.62 -10.03 1.64
N VAL A 34 -12.78 -9.65 0.35
CA VAL A 34 -13.13 -10.60 -0.71
C VAL A 34 -12.02 -11.63 -0.91
N HIS A 35 -10.76 -11.21 -0.85
CA HIS A 35 -9.63 -12.12 -0.92
C HIS A 35 -9.61 -13.13 0.24
N MET A 36 -9.89 -12.68 1.47
CA MET A 36 -10.00 -13.55 2.65
C MET A 36 -11.11 -14.57 2.46
N LEU A 37 -12.28 -14.12 2.00
CA LEU A 37 -13.44 -14.98 1.81
C LEU A 37 -13.21 -16.07 0.76
N LYS A 38 -12.33 -15.83 -0.22
CA LYS A 38 -11.95 -16.79 -1.26
C LYS A 38 -10.93 -17.83 -0.81
N GLN A 39 -10.39 -17.74 0.41
CA GLN A 39 -9.43 -18.71 0.91
C GLN A 39 -10.09 -20.07 1.17
N PRO A 40 -9.49 -21.20 0.73
CA PRO A 40 -10.09 -22.52 0.88
C PRO A 40 -10.45 -22.88 2.32
N TRP A 41 -9.61 -22.49 3.28
CA TRP A 41 -9.85 -22.75 4.70
C TRP A 41 -11.05 -21.95 5.25
N VAL A 42 -11.24 -20.70 4.80
CA VAL A 42 -12.40 -19.88 5.19
C VAL A 42 -13.69 -20.50 4.64
N ILE A 43 -13.68 -20.88 3.36
CA ILE A 43 -14.81 -21.55 2.71
C ILE A 43 -15.13 -22.86 3.44
N LEU A 44 -14.11 -23.64 3.80
CA LEU A 44 -14.28 -24.89 4.54
C LEU A 44 -14.88 -24.64 5.92
N VAL A 45 -14.40 -23.65 6.68
CA VAL A 45 -14.98 -23.30 7.99
C VAL A 45 -16.45 -22.90 7.84
N LEU A 46 -16.78 -22.02 6.89
CA LEU A 46 -18.17 -21.60 6.66
C LEU A 46 -19.06 -22.77 6.24
N ALA A 47 -18.58 -23.65 5.36
CA ALA A 47 -19.32 -24.83 4.91
C ALA A 47 -19.52 -25.85 6.04
N CYS A 48 -18.48 -26.10 6.86
CA CYS A 48 -18.59 -26.97 8.03
C CYS A 48 -19.59 -26.41 9.05
N THR A 49 -19.52 -25.12 9.36
CA THR A 49 -20.50 -24.46 10.24
C THR A 49 -21.92 -24.58 9.68
N PHE A 50 -22.10 -24.37 8.37
CA PHE A 50 -23.40 -24.55 7.71
C PHE A 50 -23.94 -25.97 7.90
N CYS A 51 -23.15 -26.98 7.51
CA CYS A 51 -23.56 -28.38 7.53
C CYS A 51 -23.87 -28.87 8.95
N LEU A 52 -23.05 -28.50 9.94
CA LEU A 52 -23.25 -28.89 11.35
C LEU A 52 -24.53 -28.28 11.94
N LEU A 53 -24.80 -27.01 11.66
CA LEU A 53 -26.01 -26.36 12.15
C LEU A 53 -27.27 -26.87 11.44
N LEU A 54 -27.16 -27.22 10.16
CA LEU A 54 -28.26 -27.80 9.38
C LEU A 54 -28.69 -29.17 9.93
N THR A 55 -27.72 -30.05 10.23
CA THR A 55 -28.02 -31.40 10.76
C THR A 55 -28.59 -31.36 12.17
N SER A 56 -28.16 -30.41 13.00
CA SER A 56 -28.61 -30.28 14.39
C SER A 56 -29.99 -29.62 14.52
N SER A 57 -30.20 -28.49 13.84
CA SER A 57 -31.35 -27.63 14.11
C SER A 57 -32.60 -27.91 13.27
N LYS A 58 -32.47 -28.71 12.19
CA LYS A 58 -33.52 -28.92 11.16
C LYS A 58 -34.11 -27.63 10.58
N SER A 59 -33.43 -26.49 10.77
CA SER A 59 -33.85 -25.16 10.33
C SER A 59 -32.77 -24.54 9.45
N LEU A 60 -33.19 -23.88 8.37
CA LEU A 60 -32.28 -23.19 7.45
C LEU A 60 -31.90 -21.78 7.94
N LEU A 61 -32.68 -21.19 8.85
CA LEU A 61 -32.46 -19.81 9.30
C LEU A 61 -31.24 -19.69 10.22
N LEU A 62 -31.05 -20.65 11.13
CA LEU A 62 -29.93 -20.67 12.07
C LEU A 62 -28.56 -20.71 11.37
N PRO A 63 -28.29 -21.62 10.42
CA PRO A 63 -27.00 -21.62 9.71
C PRO A 63 -26.77 -20.37 8.88
N ILE A 64 -27.81 -19.81 8.25
CA ILE A 64 -27.69 -18.54 7.50
C ILE A 64 -27.28 -17.42 8.45
N LEU A 65 -27.99 -17.25 9.57
CA LEU A 65 -27.68 -16.23 10.57
C LEU A 65 -26.25 -16.39 11.10
N ALA A 66 -25.84 -17.61 11.45
CA ALA A 66 -24.49 -17.89 11.94
C ALA A 66 -23.42 -17.51 10.93
N ILE A 67 -23.59 -17.86 9.65
CA ILE A 67 -22.65 -17.47 8.58
C ILE A 67 -22.60 -15.95 8.42
N THR A 68 -23.76 -15.27 8.41
CA THR A 68 -23.77 -13.80 8.28
C THR A 68 -23.01 -13.13 9.41
N LEU A 69 -23.18 -13.61 10.66
CA LEU A 69 -22.44 -13.11 11.82
C LEU A 69 -20.94 -13.42 11.73
N LEU A 70 -20.55 -14.62 11.30
CA LEU A 70 -19.14 -14.98 11.13
C LEU A 70 -18.46 -14.11 10.06
N VAL A 71 -19.13 -13.88 8.92
CA VAL A 71 -18.62 -13.01 7.85
C VAL A 71 -18.55 -11.56 8.32
N ALA A 72 -19.56 -11.07 9.03
CA ALA A 72 -19.57 -9.71 9.58
C ALA A 72 -18.44 -9.52 10.62
N MET A 73 -18.26 -10.47 11.53
CA MET A 73 -17.17 -10.47 12.51
C MET A 73 -15.80 -10.53 11.83
N GLY A 74 -15.63 -11.41 10.85
CA GLY A 74 -14.39 -11.51 10.07
C GLY A 74 -14.06 -10.21 9.35
N ARG A 75 -15.06 -9.53 8.76
CA ARG A 75 -14.90 -8.21 8.14
C ARG A 75 -14.45 -7.14 9.16
N GLN A 76 -15.07 -7.10 10.33
CA GLN A 76 -14.70 -6.15 11.39
C GLN A 76 -13.28 -6.39 11.90
N LEU A 77 -12.91 -7.64 12.16
CA LEU A 77 -11.56 -8.02 12.58
C LEU A 77 -10.51 -7.64 11.53
N LEU A 78 -10.78 -7.91 10.25
CA LEU A 78 -9.86 -7.53 9.18
C LEU A 78 -9.71 -6.01 9.08
N GLY A 79 -10.82 -5.27 9.17
CA GLY A 79 -10.82 -3.80 9.20
C GLY A 79 -10.01 -3.25 10.38
N TYR A 80 -10.12 -3.86 11.56
CA TYR A 80 -9.35 -3.50 12.75
C TYR A 80 -7.85 -3.75 12.56
N VAL A 81 -7.46 -4.94 12.10
CA VAL A 81 -6.05 -5.28 11.81
C VAL A 81 -5.46 -4.33 10.76
N TRP A 82 -6.24 -3.98 9.73
CA TRP A 82 -5.81 -3.04 8.71
C TRP A 82 -5.65 -1.61 9.26
N SER A 83 -6.57 -1.17 10.12
CA SER A 83 -6.49 0.13 10.78
C SER A 83 -5.26 0.22 11.68
N MET A 84 -4.92 -0.86 12.40
CA MET A 84 -3.69 -0.96 13.18
C MET A 84 -2.44 -0.84 12.30
N TYR A 85 -2.44 -1.42 11.10
CA TYR A 85 -1.35 -1.27 10.14
C TYR A 85 -1.20 0.19 9.64
N ILE A 86 -2.33 0.84 9.33
CA ILE A 86 -2.34 2.26 8.93
C ILE A 86 -1.79 3.11 10.07
N ASP A 87 -2.29 2.93 11.28
CA ASP A 87 -1.84 3.66 12.47
C ASP A 87 -0.35 3.44 12.74
N HIS A 88 0.14 2.20 12.65
CA HIS A 88 1.58 1.92 12.78
C HIS A 88 2.42 2.70 11.75
N CYS A 89 1.96 2.80 10.50
CA CYS A 89 2.65 3.62 9.49
C CYS A 89 2.60 5.12 9.80
N LEU A 90 1.46 5.59 10.31
CA LEU A 90 1.27 6.98 10.74
C LEU A 90 2.12 7.34 11.95
N GLN A 91 2.35 6.41 12.87
CA GLN A 91 3.18 6.60 14.06
C GLN A 91 4.69 6.34 13.82
N ALA A 92 5.04 5.71 12.69
CA ALA A 92 6.42 5.44 12.33
C ALA A 92 7.01 6.61 11.51
N ASP A 93 7.19 6.42 10.21
CA ASP A 93 7.87 7.38 9.32
C ASP A 93 7.04 8.61 8.95
N LEU A 94 5.72 8.56 9.15
CA LEU A 94 4.83 9.70 8.90
C LEU A 94 4.54 10.53 10.16
N LEU A 95 5.03 10.13 11.34
CA LEU A 95 4.88 10.90 12.59
C LEU A 95 5.67 12.21 12.51
N ASP A 96 6.91 12.12 12.02
CA ASP A 96 7.75 13.27 11.74
C ASP A 96 8.35 13.13 10.35
N ILE A 97 7.58 13.56 9.34
CA ILE A 97 7.98 13.51 7.93
C ILE A 97 9.24 14.35 7.71
N GLN A 98 9.33 15.50 8.40
CA GLN A 98 10.45 16.42 8.27
C GLN A 98 11.75 15.76 8.74
N ALA A 99 11.76 15.18 9.95
CA ALA A 99 12.93 14.48 10.47
C ALA A 99 13.24 13.20 9.68
N THR A 100 12.22 12.46 9.24
CA THR A 100 12.41 11.15 8.60
C THR A 100 12.88 11.24 7.14
N TYR A 101 12.37 12.22 6.39
CA TYR A 101 12.60 12.31 4.95
C TYR A 101 13.35 13.57 4.53
N MET A 102 13.22 14.68 5.25
CA MET A 102 13.80 15.97 4.84
C MET A 102 15.12 16.30 5.56
N GLY A 103 15.50 15.52 6.58
CA GLY A 103 16.68 15.79 7.41
C GLY A 103 18.05 15.42 6.80
N GLY A 104 18.08 14.57 5.77
CA GLY A 104 19.33 14.01 5.21
C GLY A 104 19.44 14.16 3.70
N LYS A 105 20.68 14.17 3.17
CA LYS A 105 20.96 14.31 1.72
C LYS A 105 20.52 13.11 0.88
N GLY A 106 20.21 11.96 1.48
CA GLY A 106 19.84 10.72 0.78
C GLY A 106 18.34 10.40 0.79
N SER A 107 17.52 11.31 1.31
CA SER A 107 16.08 11.12 1.42
C SER A 107 15.35 12.39 1.00
N CYS A 108 14.11 12.24 0.56
CA CYS A 108 13.23 13.35 0.28
C CYS A 108 11.77 12.87 0.29
N PHE A 109 10.85 13.81 0.44
CA PHE A 109 9.42 13.58 0.31
C PHE A 109 8.84 14.61 -0.65
N TRP A 110 8.06 14.15 -1.62
CA TRP A 110 7.42 15.00 -2.61
C TRP A 110 5.91 14.90 -2.52
N VAL A 111 5.28 16.01 -2.86
CA VAL A 111 3.85 16.14 -3.05
C VAL A 111 3.56 16.60 -4.48
N ALA A 112 2.47 16.12 -5.05
CA ALA A 112 1.93 16.70 -6.28
C ALA A 112 0.69 17.52 -5.92
N GLU A 113 0.61 18.72 -6.48
CA GLU A 113 -0.45 19.69 -6.25
C GLU A 113 -1.24 19.97 -7.51
N VAL A 114 -2.54 20.18 -7.35
CA VAL A 114 -3.44 20.73 -8.36
C VAL A 114 -4.28 21.80 -7.67
N ASP A 115 -4.29 23.01 -8.24
CA ASP A 115 -5.01 24.17 -7.68
C ASP A 115 -4.68 24.38 -6.19
N GLU A 116 -3.39 24.39 -5.85
CA GLU A 116 -2.84 24.54 -4.48
C GLU A 116 -3.25 23.44 -3.48
N CYS A 117 -3.92 22.39 -3.95
CA CYS A 117 -4.30 21.25 -3.12
C CYS A 117 -3.35 20.07 -3.38
N VAL A 118 -2.78 19.50 -2.32
CA VAL A 118 -2.02 18.25 -2.41
C VAL A 118 -2.95 17.10 -2.82
N VAL A 119 -2.63 16.44 -3.94
CA VAL A 119 -3.41 15.33 -4.50
C VAL A 119 -2.64 14.01 -4.57
N ALA A 120 -1.32 14.04 -4.43
CA ALA A 120 -0.49 12.84 -4.44
C ALA A 120 0.78 13.03 -3.61
N THR A 121 1.35 11.92 -3.15
CA THR A 121 2.55 11.90 -2.29
C THR A 121 3.49 10.79 -2.70
N VAL A 122 4.78 10.98 -2.46
CA VAL A 122 5.78 9.90 -2.46
C VAL A 122 6.94 10.26 -1.54
N GLY A 123 7.42 9.31 -0.76
CA GLY A 123 8.66 9.42 0.02
C GLY A 123 9.75 8.53 -0.56
N ALA A 124 11.00 8.94 -0.42
CA ALA A 124 12.14 8.11 -0.73
C ALA A 124 13.22 8.25 0.34
N ARG A 125 13.83 7.14 0.73
CA ARG A 125 14.93 7.10 1.70
C ARG A 125 15.83 5.89 1.45
N PRO A 126 17.07 5.85 1.96
CA PRO A 126 17.93 4.68 1.80
C PRO A 126 17.26 3.39 2.28
N SER A 127 17.47 2.29 1.57
CA SER A 127 17.00 0.96 1.98
C SER A 127 17.74 0.51 3.24
N GLU A 128 17.02 -0.14 4.15
CA GLU A 128 17.59 -0.70 5.38
C GLU A 128 18.42 -1.96 5.11
N GLU A 129 18.12 -2.66 4.00
CA GLU A 129 18.83 -3.89 3.60
C GLU A 129 20.13 -3.57 2.85
N HIS A 130 20.11 -2.52 2.02
CA HIS A 130 21.14 -2.19 1.04
C HIS A 130 21.29 -0.66 0.90
N PRO A 131 22.30 -0.04 1.53
CA PRO A 131 22.47 1.42 1.53
C PRO A 131 22.61 2.06 0.13
N GLU A 132 23.03 1.28 -0.87
CA GLU A 132 23.14 1.64 -2.28
C GLU A 132 21.80 1.71 -3.02
N GLU A 133 20.71 1.28 -2.38
CA GLU A 133 19.36 1.28 -2.93
C GLU A 133 18.50 2.37 -2.28
N LEU A 134 17.70 3.06 -3.10
CA LEU A 134 16.71 4.02 -2.63
C LEU A 134 15.34 3.34 -2.52
N MET A 135 14.76 3.31 -1.33
CA MET A 135 13.44 2.74 -1.07
C MET A 135 12.35 3.80 -1.30
N LEU A 136 11.51 3.58 -2.32
CA LEU A 136 10.30 4.36 -2.58
C LEU A 136 9.18 3.88 -1.64
N LYS A 137 8.64 4.81 -0.86
CA LYS A 137 7.57 4.59 0.13
C LYS A 137 6.43 5.60 -0.08
N ARG A 138 5.29 5.31 0.56
CA ARG A 138 4.17 6.25 0.73
C ARG A 138 3.62 6.87 -0.57
N MET A 139 3.72 6.11 -1.68
CA MET A 139 3.04 6.46 -2.93
C MET A 139 1.52 6.40 -2.74
N SER A 140 0.85 7.55 -2.82
CA SER A 140 -0.60 7.65 -2.79
C SER A 140 -1.06 8.72 -3.78
N VAL A 141 -2.21 8.51 -4.41
CA VAL A 141 -2.87 9.48 -5.29
C VAL A 141 -4.36 9.50 -4.95
N ARG A 142 -4.89 10.70 -4.76
CA ARG A 142 -6.31 10.95 -4.53
C ARG A 142 -7.13 10.31 -5.65
N LYS A 143 -8.20 9.62 -5.30
CA LYS A 143 -8.98 8.79 -6.22
C LYS A 143 -9.37 9.52 -7.51
N ASP A 144 -9.82 10.77 -7.39
CA ASP A 144 -10.28 11.60 -8.50
C ASP A 144 -9.16 12.06 -9.45
N TYR A 145 -7.90 11.84 -9.07
CA TYR A 145 -6.71 12.25 -9.81
C TYR A 145 -5.91 11.05 -10.35
N ARG A 146 -6.43 9.82 -10.20
CA ARG A 146 -5.83 8.60 -10.75
C ARG A 146 -6.02 8.54 -12.26
N GLY A 147 -5.15 7.80 -12.94
CA GLY A 147 -5.15 7.71 -14.41
C GLY A 147 -4.62 8.95 -15.14
N LEU A 148 -4.32 10.05 -14.44
CA LEU A 148 -3.80 11.29 -15.02
C LEU A 148 -2.26 11.32 -15.16
N GLY A 149 -1.58 10.22 -14.83
CA GLY A 149 -0.12 10.11 -14.93
C GLY A 149 0.67 10.71 -13.75
N ILE A 150 0.01 11.22 -12.69
CA ILE A 150 0.67 11.83 -11.53
C ILE A 150 1.62 10.84 -10.82
N ALA A 151 1.16 9.63 -10.51
CA ALA A 151 2.01 8.60 -9.90
C ALA A 151 3.24 8.25 -10.76
N LYS A 152 3.07 8.24 -12.09
CA LYS A 152 4.17 8.01 -13.04
C LYS A 152 5.19 9.15 -12.99
N ALA A 153 4.73 10.39 -12.91
CA ALA A 153 5.58 11.55 -12.77
C ALA A 153 6.34 11.54 -11.43
N LEU A 154 5.65 11.26 -10.32
CA LEU A 154 6.28 11.10 -9.00
C LEU A 154 7.34 9.98 -8.98
N CYS A 155 7.06 8.82 -9.60
CA CYS A 155 8.07 7.76 -9.74
C CYS A 155 9.31 8.24 -10.49
N LYS A 156 9.12 9.00 -11.58
CA LYS A 156 10.24 9.57 -12.34
C LYS A 156 11.04 10.58 -11.51
N THR A 157 10.37 11.40 -10.69
CA THR A 157 11.04 12.30 -9.75
C THR A 157 11.94 11.53 -8.79
N VAL A 158 11.46 10.44 -8.20
CA VAL A 158 12.27 9.58 -7.32
C VAL A 158 13.45 8.95 -8.07
N ILE A 159 13.25 8.48 -9.31
CA ILE A 159 14.32 7.90 -10.14
C ILE A 159 15.38 8.95 -10.49
N SER A 160 14.98 10.18 -10.81
CA SER A 160 15.91 11.28 -11.07
C SER A 160 16.70 11.64 -9.81
N PHE A 161 16.03 11.75 -8.66
CA PHE A 161 16.69 11.97 -7.37
C PHE A 161 17.71 10.87 -7.05
N ALA A 162 17.34 9.60 -7.28
CA ALA A 162 18.23 8.47 -7.08
C ALA A 162 19.50 8.58 -7.95
N ARG A 163 19.35 8.99 -9.22
CA ARG A 163 20.47 9.23 -10.13
C ARG A 163 21.38 10.37 -9.66
N GLU A 164 20.79 11.49 -9.25
CA GLU A 164 21.52 12.68 -8.78
C GLU A 164 22.34 12.40 -7.50
N HIS A 165 21.85 11.47 -6.67
CA HIS A 165 22.48 11.08 -5.42
C HIS A 165 23.29 9.77 -5.52
N SER A 166 23.58 9.32 -6.75
CA SER A 166 24.44 8.15 -7.02
C SER A 166 23.95 6.83 -6.42
N TYR A 167 22.63 6.65 -6.26
CA TYR A 167 22.04 5.36 -5.93
C TYR A 167 22.09 4.41 -7.13
N GLN A 168 22.30 3.12 -6.86
CA GLN A 168 22.39 2.11 -7.92
C GLN A 168 21.01 1.65 -8.41
N SER A 169 20.01 1.68 -7.53
CA SER A 169 18.65 1.28 -7.88
C SER A 169 17.60 1.93 -7.00
N VAL A 170 16.35 1.94 -7.48
CA VAL A 170 15.16 2.26 -6.70
C VAL A 170 14.38 0.98 -6.44
N VAL A 171 14.03 0.72 -5.18
CA VAL A 171 13.27 -0.45 -4.76
C VAL A 171 11.97 -0.06 -4.09
N LEU A 172 10.95 -0.92 -4.16
CA LEU A 172 9.67 -0.72 -3.47
C LEU A 172 8.97 -2.04 -3.17
N ASN A 173 8.06 -1.97 -2.20
CA ASN A 173 7.17 -3.07 -1.83
C ASN A 173 5.73 -2.69 -2.15
N THR A 174 4.97 -3.61 -2.75
CA THR A 174 3.53 -3.42 -3.00
C THR A 174 2.75 -4.70 -2.70
N LEU A 175 1.55 -4.54 -2.16
CA LEU A 175 0.66 -5.65 -1.84
C LEU A 175 -0.04 -6.17 -3.09
N MET A 176 -0.33 -7.47 -3.12
CA MET A 176 -0.98 -8.10 -4.29
C MET A 176 -2.31 -7.47 -4.71
N VAL A 177 -3.05 -6.89 -3.76
CA VAL A 177 -4.35 -6.23 -3.98
C VAL A 177 -4.24 -4.85 -4.65
N GLN A 178 -3.04 -4.27 -4.71
CA GLN A 178 -2.78 -2.97 -5.32
C GLN A 178 -2.53 -3.11 -6.83
N HIS A 179 -3.51 -3.65 -7.55
CA HIS A 179 -3.37 -4.00 -8.97
C HIS A 179 -2.96 -2.81 -9.85
N GLU A 180 -3.58 -1.64 -9.65
CA GLU A 180 -3.26 -0.42 -10.40
C GLU A 180 -1.80 0.03 -10.20
N ALA A 181 -1.30 -0.03 -8.96
CA ALA A 181 0.07 0.33 -8.63
C ALA A 181 1.07 -0.63 -9.30
N ARG A 182 0.81 -1.94 -9.26
CA ARG A 182 1.66 -2.96 -9.91
C ARG A 182 1.81 -2.74 -11.42
N THR A 183 0.69 -2.48 -12.10
CA THR A 183 0.70 -2.16 -13.53
C THR A 183 1.44 -0.85 -13.80
N MET A 184 1.22 0.17 -12.96
CA MET A 184 1.91 1.46 -13.08
C MET A 184 3.43 1.33 -12.93
N TYR A 185 3.92 0.62 -11.90
CA TYR A 185 5.36 0.40 -11.70
C TYR A 185 5.99 -0.36 -12.86
N SER A 186 5.31 -1.40 -13.36
CA SER A 186 5.77 -2.16 -14.53
C SER A 186 5.87 -1.27 -15.77
N ASN A 187 4.90 -0.38 -15.99
CA ASN A 187 4.89 0.59 -17.10
C ASN A 187 5.94 1.70 -16.96
N VAL A 188 6.44 1.97 -15.74
CA VAL A 188 7.59 2.87 -15.51
C VAL A 188 8.90 2.17 -15.85
N GLY A 189 8.96 0.84 -15.75
CA GLY A 189 10.14 0.03 -16.01
C GLY A 189 10.66 -0.74 -14.79
N PHE A 190 9.96 -0.70 -13.65
CA PHE A 190 10.29 -1.54 -12.51
C PHE A 190 10.04 -3.01 -12.84
N ARG A 191 10.92 -3.88 -12.34
CA ARG A 191 10.81 -5.34 -12.47
C ARG A 191 10.63 -5.98 -11.11
N VAL A 192 9.78 -7.00 -11.06
CA VAL A 192 9.63 -7.82 -9.86
C VAL A 192 10.86 -8.71 -9.73
N TYR A 193 11.49 -8.70 -8.56
CA TYR A 193 12.63 -9.58 -8.28
C TYR A 193 12.41 -10.52 -7.09
N ARG A 194 11.41 -10.25 -6.24
CA ARG A 194 11.09 -11.11 -5.10
C ARG A 194 9.61 -11.05 -4.75
N HIS A 195 9.05 -12.20 -4.36
CA HIS A 195 7.77 -12.30 -3.69
C HIS A 195 7.96 -12.89 -2.30
N TYR A 196 7.22 -12.39 -1.32
CA TYR A 196 7.16 -13.01 0.00
C TYR A 196 5.76 -12.86 0.58
N VAL A 197 5.35 -13.82 1.41
CA VAL A 197 4.12 -13.70 2.19
C VAL A 197 4.39 -12.75 3.33
N LEU A 198 3.46 -11.82 3.59
CA LEU A 198 3.57 -10.86 4.68
C LEU A 198 3.87 -11.64 5.98
N PRO A 199 4.97 -11.34 6.70
CA PRO A 199 5.49 -12.17 7.79
C PRO A 199 4.68 -12.03 9.10
N THR A 200 3.38 -11.72 8.98
CA THR A 200 2.44 -11.66 10.09
C THR A 200 1.56 -12.91 10.10
N ILE A 201 0.99 -13.25 11.26
CA ILE A 201 0.07 -14.39 11.38
C ILE A 201 -1.12 -14.20 10.43
N TYR A 202 -1.70 -13.01 10.44
CA TYR A 202 -2.79 -12.65 9.53
C TYR A 202 -2.35 -12.70 8.07
N GLY A 203 -1.14 -12.27 7.74
CA GLY A 203 -0.57 -12.34 6.39
C GLY A 203 -0.46 -13.77 5.85
N ARG A 204 -0.07 -14.71 6.71
CA ARG A 204 0.01 -16.14 6.36
C ARG A 204 -1.37 -16.78 6.22
N LEU A 205 -2.28 -16.52 7.16
CA LEU A 205 -3.68 -16.99 7.07
C LEU A 205 -4.37 -16.46 5.82
N ALA A 206 -4.06 -15.22 5.48
CA ALA A 206 -4.58 -14.52 4.32
C ALA A 206 -3.99 -14.94 2.98
N ASN A 207 -2.82 -15.60 2.98
CA ASN A 207 -1.94 -15.69 1.82
C ASN A 207 -1.67 -14.32 1.15
N CYS A 208 -1.52 -13.27 1.97
CA CYS A 208 -1.23 -11.92 1.51
C CYS A 208 0.22 -11.83 1.03
N THR A 209 0.41 -11.79 -0.29
CA THR A 209 1.74 -11.67 -0.90
C THR A 209 2.13 -10.20 -1.11
N VAL A 210 3.38 -9.91 -0.77
CA VAL A 210 4.07 -8.65 -1.07
C VAL A 210 5.06 -8.92 -2.20
N SER A 211 5.08 -8.02 -3.17
CA SER A 211 6.01 -8.06 -4.30
C SER A 211 7.05 -6.96 -4.12
N LYS A 212 8.34 -7.32 -4.15
CA LYS A 212 9.44 -6.36 -4.23
C LYS A 212 9.76 -6.06 -5.70
N TYR A 213 9.78 -4.78 -6.03
CA TYR A 213 10.12 -4.25 -7.34
C TYR A 213 11.45 -3.52 -7.28
N ARG A 214 12.20 -3.57 -8.37
CA ARG A 214 13.50 -2.91 -8.54
C ARG A 214 13.56 -2.20 -9.88
N TYR A 215 14.15 -1.02 -9.88
CA TYR A 215 14.53 -0.26 -11.07
C TYR A 215 16.02 0.06 -10.97
N ASP A 216 16.83 -0.51 -11.84
CA ASP A 216 18.26 -0.23 -11.87
C ASP A 216 18.53 1.12 -12.55
N ILE A 217 19.33 1.96 -11.90
CA ILE A 217 19.78 3.23 -12.48
C ILE A 217 20.87 2.89 -13.50
N PRO A 218 20.71 3.25 -14.79
CA PRO A 218 21.76 3.02 -15.77
C PRO A 218 23.04 3.74 -15.34
N SER A 219 24.14 3.00 -15.29
CA SER A 219 25.46 3.59 -15.10
C SER A 219 25.72 4.61 -16.22
N VAL A 220 26.06 5.83 -15.85
CA VAL A 220 26.58 6.81 -16.81
C VAL A 220 27.96 6.29 -17.23
N GLY A 221 28.01 5.63 -18.39
CA GLY A 221 29.25 5.17 -19.02
C GLY A 221 30.02 6.30 -19.68
#